data_AF-A0A6V8LEZ1-F1
#
_entry.id   AF-A0A6V8LEZ1-F1
#
_cell.length_a   1.000
_cell.length_b   1.000
_cell.length_c   1.000
_cell.angle_alpha   90.00
_cell.angle_beta   90.00
_cell.angle_gamma   90.00
#
_symmetry.space_group_name_H-M   'P 1'
#
loop_
_entity.id
_entity.type
_entity.pdbx_description
1 polymer ?
#
loop_
_entity_poly.entity_id
_entity_poly.type
_entity_poly.pdbx_seq_one_letter_code
_entity_poly.pdbx_strand_id
1 'polypeptide(L)'
;MIGGMVQPVAAAPKVDGRPGMATFQGRVIDLAKGWQGAQTCLVYSAADTRCFATHAEADAVLGYTRERDPLYQAAQGSAGSVVVLAVPVCSSGWLCLYADTNGNGRRLQFRDEYWQYLSNWDFDRQTSSWRNNQGSSDAGHLSMYNLSTVYNCGANSYANSLGIYNDQAYAVWG
;
A
#
# COMPACT_ATOMS: atom_id res chain seq x y z
N MET A 1 -2.31 37.23 -32.48
CA MET A 1 -2.20 36.72 -31.09
C MET A 1 -3.15 35.55 -30.96
N ILE A 2 -2.62 34.32 -30.88
CA ILE A 2 -3.43 33.11 -30.69
C ILE A 2 -3.70 32.94 -29.20
N GLY A 3 -4.95 33.17 -28.78
CA GLY A 3 -5.41 32.94 -27.42
C GLY A 3 -5.57 31.45 -27.17
N GLY A 4 -4.69 30.87 -26.36
CA GLY A 4 -4.83 29.51 -25.88
C GLY A 4 -5.96 29.42 -24.86
N MET A 5 -7.01 28.68 -25.20
CA MET A 5 -8.08 28.31 -24.26
C MET A 5 -7.49 27.36 -23.21
N VAL A 6 -7.43 27.79 -21.96
CA VAL A 6 -7.17 26.91 -20.82
C VAL A 6 -8.44 26.10 -20.60
N GLN A 7 -8.42 24.81 -20.93
CA GLN A 7 -9.52 23.91 -20.60
C GLN A 7 -9.59 23.72 -19.08
N PRO A 8 -10.78 23.79 -18.45
CA PRO A 8 -10.92 23.46 -17.05
C PRO A 8 -10.66 21.96 -16.86
N VAL A 9 -9.77 21.62 -15.92
CA VAL A 9 -9.55 20.23 -15.50
C VAL A 9 -10.87 19.73 -14.92
N ALA A 10 -11.46 18.71 -15.53
CA ALA A 10 -12.69 18.10 -15.04
C ALA A 10 -12.51 17.65 -13.58
N ALA A 11 -13.47 17.98 -12.72
CA ALA A 11 -13.48 17.52 -11.35
C ALA A 11 -13.37 16.00 -11.32
N ALA A 12 -12.54 15.46 -10.42
CA ALA A 12 -12.39 14.02 -10.26
C ALA A 12 -13.77 13.37 -10.06
N PRO A 13 -14.08 12.27 -10.77
CA PRO A 13 -15.35 11.59 -10.61
C PRO A 13 -15.53 11.13 -9.16
N LYS A 14 -16.72 11.37 -8.61
CA LYS A 14 -17.05 10.92 -7.25
C LYS A 14 -17.10 9.40 -7.23
N VAL A 15 -16.38 8.80 -6.29
CA VAL A 15 -16.47 7.38 -5.98
C VAL A 15 -17.75 7.13 -5.19
N ASP A 16 -18.51 6.10 -5.55
CA ASP A 16 -19.81 5.76 -4.92
C ASP A 16 -19.71 5.30 -3.44
N GLY A 17 -18.55 5.49 -2.80
CA GLY A 17 -18.27 5.13 -1.41
C GLY A 17 -18.29 3.63 -1.09
N ARG A 18 -18.40 2.77 -2.11
CA ARG A 18 -18.37 1.31 -1.94
C ARG A 18 -16.92 0.83 -1.78
N PRO A 19 -16.67 -0.16 -0.91
CA PRO A 19 -15.37 -0.81 -0.80
C PRO A 19 -14.83 -1.26 -2.16
N GLY A 20 -13.54 -1.04 -2.41
CA GLY A 20 -12.89 -1.49 -3.64
C GLY A 20 -13.04 -0.57 -4.85
N MET A 21 -13.88 0.47 -4.77
CA MET A 21 -13.94 1.49 -5.81
C MET A 21 -12.79 2.48 -5.61
N ALA A 22 -12.07 2.80 -6.69
CA ALA A 22 -10.90 3.66 -6.62
C ALA A 22 -10.84 4.67 -7.76
N THR A 23 -10.13 5.78 -7.53
CA THR A 23 -9.78 6.71 -8.61
C THR A 23 -8.41 6.34 -9.17
N PHE A 24 -8.30 6.20 -10.50
CA PHE A 24 -7.05 5.94 -11.21
C PHE A 24 -7.01 6.80 -12.48
N GLN A 25 -5.99 7.64 -12.67
CA GLN A 25 -5.83 8.50 -13.87
C GLN A 25 -7.11 9.30 -14.23
N GLY A 26 -7.80 9.84 -13.23
CA GLY A 26 -9.00 10.66 -13.43
C GLY A 26 -10.30 9.89 -13.74
N ARG A 27 -10.29 8.55 -13.67
CA ARG A 27 -11.47 7.69 -13.82
C ARG A 27 -11.71 6.84 -12.57
N VAL A 28 -12.96 6.44 -12.35
CA VAL A 28 -13.31 5.45 -11.31
C VAL A 28 -13.12 4.05 -11.88
N ILE A 29 -12.47 3.18 -11.12
CA ILE A 29 -12.29 1.77 -11.42
C ILE A 29 -12.80 0.91 -10.27
N ASP A 30 -13.24 -0.30 -10.60
CA ASP A 30 -13.67 -1.33 -9.65
C ASP A 30 -12.52 -2.33 -9.47
N LEU A 31 -11.79 -2.22 -8.35
CA LEU A 31 -10.58 -3.02 -8.13
C LEU A 31 -10.89 -4.49 -7.89
N ALA A 32 -12.09 -4.84 -7.42
CA ALA A 32 -12.52 -6.23 -7.30
C ALA A 32 -12.63 -6.93 -8.67
N LYS A 33 -12.64 -6.16 -9.77
CA LYS A 33 -12.61 -6.68 -11.16
C LYS A 33 -11.24 -6.53 -11.82
N GLY A 34 -10.23 -6.09 -11.07
CA GLY A 34 -8.86 -5.91 -11.54
C GLY A 34 -8.41 -4.45 -11.56
N TRP A 35 -7.09 -4.26 -11.62
CA TRP A 35 -6.44 -2.98 -11.34
C TRP A 35 -6.30 -2.05 -12.55
N GLN A 36 -6.65 -2.55 -13.75
CA GLN A 36 -6.68 -1.76 -14.99
C GLN A 36 -5.37 -0.98 -15.28
N GLY A 37 -4.23 -1.56 -14.90
CA GLY A 37 -2.89 -0.99 -15.06
C GLY A 37 -2.34 -0.28 -13.81
N ALA A 38 -3.13 -0.06 -12.77
CA ALA A 38 -2.61 0.43 -11.49
C ALA A 38 -1.64 -0.59 -10.87
N GLN A 39 -0.63 -0.07 -10.16
CA GLN A 39 0.36 -0.87 -9.43
C GLN A 39 0.34 -0.61 -7.94
N THR A 40 -0.14 0.55 -7.51
CA THR A 40 -0.32 0.82 -6.08
C THR A 40 -1.61 1.57 -5.82
N CYS A 41 -2.24 1.29 -4.69
CA CYS A 41 -3.39 2.04 -4.22
C CYS A 41 -3.22 2.47 -2.76
N LEU A 42 -3.59 3.71 -2.49
CA LEU A 42 -3.69 4.32 -1.17
C LEU A 42 -5.12 4.15 -0.69
N VAL A 43 -5.30 3.47 0.43
CA VAL A 43 -6.57 3.20 1.08
C VAL A 43 -6.66 4.12 2.30
N TYR A 44 -7.32 5.27 2.15
CA TYR A 44 -7.61 6.17 3.27
C TYR A 44 -8.81 5.66 4.08
N SER A 45 -9.68 4.91 3.42
CA SER A 45 -10.75 4.09 3.99
C SER A 45 -11.24 3.13 2.91
N ALA A 46 -12.09 2.16 3.26
CA ALA A 46 -12.78 1.33 2.29
C ALA A 46 -13.42 2.14 1.12
N ALA A 47 -13.95 3.33 1.43
CA ALA A 47 -14.70 4.18 0.51
C ALA A 47 -13.83 5.22 -0.24
N ASP A 48 -12.59 5.46 0.19
CA ASP A 48 -11.64 6.39 -0.45
C ASP A 48 -10.33 5.66 -0.75
N THR A 49 -10.30 5.06 -1.95
CA THR A 49 -9.10 4.44 -2.51
C THR A 49 -8.62 5.23 -3.71
N ARG A 50 -7.30 5.48 -3.78
CA ARG A 50 -6.67 6.22 -4.88
C ARG A 50 -5.50 5.43 -5.42
N CYS A 51 -5.52 5.14 -6.72
CA CYS A 51 -4.55 4.28 -7.37
C CYS A 51 -3.64 5.04 -8.32
N PHE A 52 -2.45 4.48 -8.52
CA PHE A 52 -1.36 5.06 -9.29
C PHE A 52 -0.72 3.99 -10.17
N ALA A 53 -0.13 4.43 -11.28
CA ALA A 53 0.44 3.51 -12.27
C ALA A 53 1.76 2.94 -11.79
N THR A 54 2.44 3.64 -10.87
CA THR A 54 3.71 3.20 -10.29
C THR A 54 3.76 3.45 -8.78
N HIS A 55 4.63 2.73 -8.08
CA HIS A 55 4.88 2.97 -6.64
C HIS A 55 5.39 4.39 -6.40
N ALA A 56 6.33 4.85 -7.24
CA ALA A 56 6.94 6.17 -7.15
C ALA A 56 5.93 7.32 -7.26
N GLU A 57 4.89 7.18 -8.11
CA GLU A 57 3.82 8.18 -8.21
C GLU A 57 3.05 8.33 -6.88
N ALA A 58 2.68 7.22 -6.25
CA ALA A 58 1.99 7.28 -4.96
C ALA A 58 2.89 7.81 -3.84
N ASP A 59 4.17 7.41 -3.84
CA ASP A 59 5.15 7.88 -2.87
C ASP A 59 5.37 9.39 -2.98
N ALA A 60 5.40 9.93 -4.22
CA ALA A 60 5.50 11.37 -4.47
C ALA A 60 4.26 12.13 -3.97
N VAL A 61 3.05 11.58 -4.16
CA VAL A 61 1.81 12.17 -3.61
C VAL A 61 1.82 12.22 -2.09
N LEU A 62 2.43 11.22 -1.44
CA LEU A 62 2.58 11.17 0.01
C LEU A 62 3.80 11.95 0.53
N GLY A 63 4.63 12.50 -0.36
CA GLY A 63 5.84 13.23 0.00
C GLY A 63 6.93 12.35 0.64
N TYR A 64 6.91 11.04 0.38
CA TYR A 64 7.93 10.13 0.89
C TYR A 64 9.28 10.33 0.20
N THR A 65 10.35 10.34 1.00
CA THR A 65 11.74 10.35 0.53
C THR A 65 12.50 9.25 1.26
N ARG A 66 13.10 8.32 0.52
CA ARG A 66 13.76 7.13 1.08
C ARG A 66 14.90 7.48 2.03
N GLU A 67 15.61 8.58 1.78
CA GLU A 67 16.73 9.07 2.58
C GLU A 67 16.32 9.52 3.97
N ARG A 68 15.02 9.80 4.19
CA ARG A 68 14.46 10.20 5.49
C ARG A 68 13.79 9.05 6.24
N ASP A 69 13.73 7.85 5.66
CA ASP A 69 13.15 6.68 6.31
C ASP A 69 14.11 6.17 7.40
N PRO A 70 13.71 6.18 8.69
CA PRO A 70 14.60 5.81 9.78
C PRO A 70 15.12 4.37 9.70
N LEU A 71 14.31 3.42 9.21
CA LEU A 71 14.80 2.05 9.04
C LEU A 71 15.77 1.94 7.89
N TYR A 72 15.56 2.70 6.81
CA TYR A 72 16.51 2.75 5.71
C TYR A 72 17.85 3.34 6.16
N GLN A 73 17.82 4.46 6.91
CA GLN A 73 19.03 5.06 7.49
C GLN A 73 19.75 4.09 8.45
N ALA A 74 19.01 3.42 9.32
CA ALA A 74 19.58 2.43 10.23
C ALA A 74 20.23 1.27 9.45
N ALA A 75 19.58 0.76 8.40
CA ALA A 75 20.15 -0.28 7.55
C ALA A 75 21.44 0.18 6.84
N GLN A 76 21.50 1.43 6.39
CA GLN A 76 22.71 2.02 5.81
C GLN A 76 23.88 2.13 6.80
N GLY A 77 23.59 2.48 8.06
CA GLY A 77 24.60 2.58 9.11
C GLY A 77 25.08 1.23 9.66
N SER A 78 24.28 0.17 9.51
CA SER A 78 24.51 -1.13 10.17
C SER A 78 25.13 -2.21 9.26
N ALA A 79 25.08 -2.06 7.93
CA ALA A 79 25.53 -3.11 7.01
C ALA A 79 25.93 -2.58 5.63
N GLY A 80 26.86 -3.28 4.98
CA GLY A 80 27.24 -3.03 3.58
C GLY A 80 26.03 -3.09 2.62
N SER A 81 26.20 -2.47 1.45
CA SER A 81 25.18 -2.09 0.44
C SER A 81 24.03 -3.09 0.14
N VAL A 82 24.19 -4.39 0.38
CA VAL A 82 23.19 -5.43 0.09
C VAL A 82 21.99 -5.40 1.05
N VAL A 83 22.19 -5.07 2.33
CA VAL A 83 21.08 -5.02 3.32
C VAL A 83 20.19 -3.78 3.12
N VAL A 84 20.76 -2.71 2.54
CA VAL A 84 20.09 -1.42 2.30
C VAL A 84 18.95 -1.52 1.27
N LEU A 85 19.08 -2.42 0.29
CA LEU A 85 18.05 -2.66 -0.72
C LEU A 85 16.87 -3.50 -0.19
N ALA A 86 17.02 -4.12 0.98
CA ALA A 86 16.04 -5.04 1.53
C ALA A 86 14.92 -4.37 2.35
N VAL A 87 14.93 -3.05 2.55
CA VAL A 87 13.83 -2.34 3.23
C VAL A 87 12.76 -1.94 2.19
N PRO A 88 11.52 -2.46 2.27
CA PRO A 88 10.45 -2.07 1.36
C PRO A 88 10.05 -0.60 1.51
N VAL A 89 9.72 0.06 0.40
CA VAL A 89 9.30 1.48 0.39
C VAL A 89 7.88 1.64 0.92
N CYS A 90 7.73 2.23 2.09
CA CYS A 90 6.40 2.55 2.63
C CYS A 90 6.38 3.96 3.19
N SER A 91 5.38 4.75 2.79
CA SER A 91 5.24 6.12 3.24
C SER A 91 4.99 6.19 4.75
N SER A 92 5.46 7.27 5.39
CA SER A 92 5.27 7.45 6.84
C SER A 92 3.78 7.60 7.18
N GLY A 93 3.33 6.89 8.21
CA GLY A 93 1.93 6.84 8.61
C GLY A 93 1.10 5.81 7.84
N TRP A 94 1.73 4.81 7.21
CA TRP A 94 1.03 3.77 6.42
C TRP A 94 1.51 2.36 6.73
N LEU A 95 0.59 1.40 6.63
CA LEU A 95 0.86 -0.03 6.50
C LEU A 95 0.83 -0.42 5.02
N CYS A 96 1.96 -0.88 4.49
CA CYS A 96 2.08 -1.32 3.12
C CYS A 96 2.07 -2.85 3.02
N LEU A 97 1.17 -3.39 2.20
CA LEU A 97 1.12 -4.79 1.80
C LEU A 97 1.57 -4.93 0.35
N TYR A 98 2.32 -5.98 0.06
CA TYR A 98 2.92 -6.23 -1.26
C TYR A 98 2.57 -7.63 -1.73
N ALA A 99 2.23 -7.73 -3.01
CA ALA A 99 1.83 -8.99 -3.63
C ALA A 99 2.99 -9.99 -3.70
N ASP A 100 4.22 -9.48 -3.87
CA ASP A 100 5.41 -10.32 -3.94
C ASP A 100 6.32 -10.14 -2.73
N THR A 101 7.34 -10.97 -2.65
CA THR A 101 8.40 -10.83 -1.64
C THR A 101 9.29 -9.60 -1.89
N ASN A 102 10.00 -9.18 -0.84
CA ASN A 102 10.94 -8.06 -0.85
C ASN A 102 10.33 -6.70 -1.24
N GLY A 103 9.04 -6.48 -0.97
CA GLY A 103 8.38 -5.23 -1.28
C GLY A 103 8.04 -5.01 -2.75
N ASN A 104 7.86 -6.09 -3.52
CA ASN A 104 7.60 -6.04 -4.97
C ASN A 104 6.14 -6.37 -5.31
N GLY A 105 5.82 -6.31 -6.61
CA GLY A 105 4.48 -6.57 -7.11
C GLY A 105 3.53 -5.41 -6.83
N ARG A 106 2.23 -5.68 -6.90
CA ARG A 106 1.19 -4.69 -6.56
C ARG A 106 1.27 -4.32 -5.08
N ARG A 107 0.97 -3.06 -4.74
CA ARG A 107 1.05 -2.54 -3.37
C ARG A 107 -0.23 -1.85 -2.91
N LEU A 108 -0.79 -2.30 -1.77
CA LEU A 108 -1.81 -1.56 -1.03
C LEU A 108 -1.17 -0.84 0.15
N GLN A 109 -1.55 0.41 0.40
CA GLN A 109 -1.12 1.18 1.56
C GLN A 109 -2.35 1.58 2.36
N PHE A 110 -2.44 1.17 3.62
CA PHE A 110 -3.54 1.45 4.52
C PHE A 110 -3.12 2.44 5.61
N ARG A 111 -4.07 3.22 6.09
CA ARG A 111 -3.90 4.23 7.14
C ARG A 111 -5.10 4.26 8.07
N ASP A 112 -6.04 3.34 7.90
CA ASP A 112 -7.30 3.34 8.62
C ASP A 112 -7.33 2.20 9.62
N GLU A 113 -7.58 2.52 10.88
CA GLU A 113 -7.57 1.56 11.99
C GLU A 113 -8.84 0.66 12.01
N TYR A 114 -9.22 0.10 10.86
CA TYR A 114 -10.38 -0.76 10.66
C TYR A 114 -10.00 -2.06 9.97
N TRP A 115 -10.76 -3.12 10.27
CA TRP A 115 -10.63 -4.38 9.53
C TRP A 115 -11.21 -4.24 8.13
N GLN A 116 -10.39 -4.53 7.13
CA GLN A 116 -10.72 -4.43 5.72
C GLN A 116 -10.50 -5.78 5.02
N TYR A 117 -11.47 -6.24 4.24
CA TYR A 117 -11.33 -7.45 3.43
C TYR A 117 -10.53 -7.15 2.16
N LEU A 118 -9.44 -7.88 1.94
CA LEU A 118 -8.53 -7.67 0.81
C LEU A 118 -9.17 -8.03 -0.55
N SER A 119 -10.23 -8.84 -0.53
CA SER A 119 -11.04 -9.16 -1.73
C SER A 119 -11.70 -7.92 -2.35
N ASN A 120 -11.95 -6.86 -1.58
CA ASN A 120 -12.47 -5.60 -2.12
C ASN A 120 -11.51 -4.98 -3.15
N TRP A 121 -10.20 -5.25 -3.04
CA TRP A 121 -9.17 -4.72 -3.92
C TRP A 121 -8.53 -5.79 -4.81
N ASP A 122 -9.17 -6.96 -5.01
CA ASP A 122 -8.55 -8.08 -5.75
C ASP A 122 -7.15 -8.42 -5.23
N PHE A 123 -7.01 -8.42 -3.90
CA PHE A 123 -5.75 -8.64 -3.19
C PHE A 123 -5.88 -9.75 -2.13
N ASP A 124 -7.03 -10.44 -2.12
CA ASP A 124 -7.28 -11.60 -1.27
C ASP A 124 -6.25 -12.68 -1.55
N ARG A 125 -5.56 -13.15 -0.49
CA ARG A 125 -4.54 -14.19 -0.58
C ARG A 125 -3.43 -13.85 -1.58
N GLN A 126 -2.98 -12.59 -1.58
CA GLN A 126 -1.84 -12.17 -2.41
C GLN A 126 -0.71 -11.55 -1.62
N THR A 127 -0.89 -11.20 -0.35
CA THR A 127 0.19 -10.58 0.42
C THR A 127 1.31 -11.59 0.65
N SER A 128 2.53 -11.26 0.21
CA SER A 128 3.75 -12.04 0.44
C SER A 128 4.84 -11.26 1.19
N SER A 129 4.73 -9.94 1.27
CA SER A 129 5.57 -9.11 2.16
C SER A 129 4.83 -7.88 2.66
N TRP A 130 5.34 -7.24 3.71
CA TRP A 130 4.72 -6.05 4.29
C TRP A 130 5.76 -5.11 4.92
N ARG A 131 5.38 -3.84 5.06
CA ARG A 131 6.13 -2.82 5.80
C ARG A 131 5.14 -1.97 6.58
N ASN A 132 5.33 -1.88 7.89
CA ASN A 132 4.57 -0.95 8.73
C ASN A 132 5.47 0.24 9.05
N ASN A 133 5.10 1.39 8.51
CA ASN A 133 5.77 2.67 8.77
C ASN A 133 4.82 3.67 9.47
N GLN A 134 3.85 3.14 10.21
CA GLN A 134 2.97 3.91 11.10
C GLN A 134 3.72 4.31 12.38
N GLY A 135 3.01 5.00 13.29
CA GLY A 135 3.59 5.46 14.55
C GLY A 135 4.28 4.34 15.34
N SER A 136 5.23 4.69 16.22
CA SER A 136 6.10 3.71 16.90
C SER A 136 5.40 2.70 17.82
N SER A 137 4.11 2.87 18.08
CA SER A 137 3.28 1.95 18.86
C SER A 137 2.10 1.38 18.06
N ASP A 138 2.01 1.71 16.77
CA ASP A 138 0.89 1.38 15.91
C ASP A 138 1.20 0.13 15.09
N ALA A 139 0.70 -1.01 15.56
CA ALA A 139 0.88 -2.29 14.88
C ALA A 139 -0.13 -2.42 13.74
N GLY A 140 0.18 -3.21 12.73
CA GLY A 140 -0.81 -3.71 11.78
C GLY A 140 -1.18 -5.14 12.11
N HIS A 141 -2.30 -5.62 11.59
CA HIS A 141 -2.67 -7.02 11.71
C HIS A 141 -3.12 -7.60 10.37
N LEU A 142 -2.75 -8.86 10.12
CA LEU A 142 -3.26 -9.64 9.01
C LEU A 142 -4.06 -10.82 9.55
N SER A 143 -5.27 -11.01 9.03
CA SER A 143 -6.02 -12.24 9.24
C SER A 143 -5.65 -13.23 8.15
N MET A 144 -5.08 -14.35 8.54
CA MET A 144 -4.62 -15.41 7.63
C MET A 144 -5.64 -16.54 7.59
N TYR A 145 -5.86 -17.14 6.42
CA TYR A 145 -6.85 -18.20 6.25
C TYR A 145 -6.59 -19.45 7.11
N ASN A 146 -5.33 -19.78 7.38
CA ASN A 146 -4.92 -20.99 8.10
C ASN A 146 -4.48 -20.74 9.56
N LEU A 147 -4.64 -19.52 10.06
CA LEU A 147 -4.31 -19.18 11.43
C LEU A 147 -5.59 -18.98 12.25
N SER A 148 -5.58 -19.49 13.47
CA SER A 148 -6.60 -19.20 14.48
C SER A 148 -6.37 -17.84 15.16
N THR A 149 -5.24 -17.18 14.89
CA THR A 149 -4.83 -15.88 15.43
C THR A 149 -4.43 -14.92 14.32
N VAL A 150 -4.36 -13.63 14.63
CA VAL A 150 -3.86 -12.61 13.70
C VAL A 150 -2.34 -12.62 13.64
N TYR A 151 -1.79 -12.43 12.44
CA TYR A 151 -0.38 -12.17 12.25
C TYR A 151 -0.09 -10.70 12.58
N ASN A 152 0.95 -10.45 13.39
CA ASN A 152 1.33 -9.10 13.82
C ASN A 152 2.31 -8.45 12.83
N CYS A 153 1.90 -7.35 12.21
CA CYS A 153 2.74 -6.44 11.45
C CYS A 153 3.28 -5.35 12.39
N GLY A 154 4.32 -5.67 13.17
CA GLY A 154 4.82 -4.79 14.22
C GLY A 154 5.15 -3.37 13.75
N ALA A 155 4.93 -2.38 14.63
CA ALA A 155 5.22 -0.98 14.38
C ALA A 155 6.68 -0.75 13.95
N ASN A 156 6.90 0.18 13.01
CA ASN A 156 8.23 0.50 12.49
C ASN A 156 9.04 -0.75 12.09
N SER A 157 8.39 -1.75 11.50
CA SER A 157 9.02 -3.01 11.09
C SER A 157 8.59 -3.44 9.69
N TYR A 158 9.14 -4.54 9.21
CA TYR A 158 8.79 -5.18 7.94
C TYR A 158 9.08 -6.67 7.97
N ALA A 159 8.44 -7.39 7.05
CA ALA A 159 8.87 -8.72 6.66
C ALA A 159 9.03 -8.75 5.14
N ASN A 160 10.21 -9.14 4.65
CA ASN A 160 10.48 -9.34 3.23
C ASN A 160 9.82 -10.60 2.66
N SER A 161 9.38 -11.50 3.52
CA SER A 161 8.59 -12.67 3.16
C SER A 161 7.73 -13.05 4.36
N LEU A 162 6.48 -13.41 4.11
CA LEU A 162 5.61 -14.05 5.11
C LEU A 162 5.91 -15.56 5.24
N GLY A 163 6.80 -16.09 4.40
CA GLY A 163 7.28 -17.47 4.47
C GLY A 163 6.15 -18.45 4.16
N ILE A 164 5.87 -19.35 5.10
CA ILE A 164 4.75 -20.31 4.97
C ILE A 164 3.38 -19.62 4.92
N TYR A 165 3.30 -18.32 5.28
CA TYR A 165 2.09 -17.52 5.26
C TYR A 165 1.94 -16.62 4.03
N ASN A 166 2.84 -16.73 3.05
CA ASN A 166 2.66 -16.07 1.76
C ASN A 166 1.30 -16.42 1.18
N ASP A 167 0.63 -15.43 0.62
CA ASP A 167 -0.62 -15.59 -0.13
C ASP A 167 -1.76 -16.16 0.72
N GLN A 168 -1.79 -15.85 2.03
CA GLN A 168 -2.83 -16.35 2.95
C GLN A 168 -3.64 -15.25 3.62
N ALA A 169 -3.16 -14.01 3.61
CA ALA A 169 -3.88 -12.88 4.20
C ALA A 169 -5.16 -12.61 3.40
N TYR A 170 -6.31 -12.55 4.08
CA TYR A 170 -7.59 -12.22 3.46
C TYR A 170 -8.21 -10.93 4.03
N ALA A 171 -7.72 -10.47 5.18
CA ALA A 171 -8.11 -9.19 5.77
C ALA A 171 -6.91 -8.52 6.46
N VAL A 172 -6.99 -7.20 6.58
CA VAL A 172 -5.97 -6.35 7.19
C VAL A 172 -6.61 -5.37 8.18
N TRP A 173 -5.85 -4.99 9.19
CA TRP A 173 -6.09 -3.84 10.07
C TRP A 173 -4.82 -2.98 10.08
N GLY A 174 -4.93 -1.68 9.80
CA GLY A 174 -3.81 -0.74 9.82
C GLY A 174 -4.09 0.55 9.07
#